data_AF-Q1YLG4-F1
#
_entry.id   AF-Q1YLG4-F1
#
_cell.length_a   1.000
_cell.length_b   1.000
_cell.length_c   1.000
_cell.angle_alpha   90.00
_cell.angle_beta   90.00
_cell.angle_gamma   90.00
#
_symmetry.space_group_name_H-M   'P 1'
#
loop_
_entity.id
_entity.type
_entity.pdbx_description
1 polymer ?
#
loop_
_entity_poly.entity_id
_entity_poly.type
_entity_poly.pdbx_seq_one_letter_code
_entity_poly.pdbx_strand_id
1 'polypeptide(L)'
;MTLHLSDHDRALQNGEAGAAAAFAMEILTGFARSVGAEALLDIAGAHVDGCLYHGAVSLDFVERLLAGGGRVRVPTTLNVGSLDLIHPELVRLEADERRPRQRLMQAHEALGCQASFTCAPYQTLFRPRFGEQVAWGESNAIVFANSVIGARTNRYGDFIDLCCAITGRAPAYGLHLDEHRRGQVLFRLEGFAPSLTPDDALYVAVGLIIGAASGEQGPVIEGLPPPRDEDQLKALGAAAASAGAVGLFHAVGITPEAPTLADAFGGHEPDRVVAITPASVDAVLARLSTVPEGAPIDAVCLGTPHFSRGEWDRLLPLLREIRPDRSLPIYVNTSRATLDELRRDAALAGLEGTGLVPVVDTCTYVTAILRDLEGAVMTNSGKWAHYAPGNIGVSVGFGSLEDCILSAASGSVVRTRT
;
A
#
# COMPACT_ATOMS: atom_id res chain seq x y z
N MET A 1 25.27 14.16 -16.20
CA MET A 1 25.40 12.75 -16.61
C MET A 1 24.56 12.55 -17.87
N THR A 2 25.01 11.70 -18.79
CA THR A 2 24.32 11.48 -20.08
C THR A 2 23.57 10.15 -20.04
N LEU A 3 22.28 10.17 -20.38
CA LEU A 3 21.46 8.94 -20.47
C LEU A 3 21.86 8.13 -21.70
N HIS A 4 22.30 6.89 -21.49
CA HIS A 4 22.66 5.93 -22.51
C HIS A 4 21.48 5.02 -22.84
N LEU A 5 20.97 5.12 -24.06
CA LEU A 5 19.89 4.29 -24.57
C LEU A 5 20.44 3.10 -25.37
N SER A 6 19.95 1.91 -25.05
CA SER A 6 20.19 0.69 -25.85
C SER A 6 19.55 0.81 -27.23
N ASP A 7 19.86 -0.12 -28.14
CA ASP A 7 19.22 -0.16 -29.46
C ASP A 7 17.70 -0.37 -29.33
N HIS A 8 17.27 -1.17 -28.35
CA HIS A 8 15.85 -1.36 -28.04
C HIS A 8 15.17 -0.06 -27.61
N ASP A 9 15.81 0.68 -26.69
CA ASP A 9 15.32 1.97 -26.20
C ASP A 9 15.19 3.00 -27.33
N ARG A 10 16.17 3.03 -28.25
CA ARG A 10 16.16 3.91 -29.42
C ARG A 10 15.06 3.54 -30.41
N ALA A 11 14.85 2.24 -30.66
CA ALA A 11 13.76 1.77 -31.51
C ALA A 11 12.38 2.17 -30.96
N LEU A 12 12.19 2.06 -29.62
CA LEU A 12 11.00 2.57 -28.94
C LEU A 12 10.82 4.08 -29.16
N GLN A 13 11.87 4.84 -28.89
CA GLN A 13 11.87 6.30 -29.00
C GLN A 13 11.60 6.78 -30.44
N ASN A 14 12.11 6.06 -31.44
CA ASN A 14 11.92 6.36 -32.86
C ASN A 14 10.56 5.92 -33.41
N GLY A 15 9.69 5.31 -32.59
CA GLY A 15 8.33 4.93 -32.97
C GLY A 15 8.23 3.61 -33.73
N GLU A 16 9.27 2.78 -33.75
CA GLU A 16 9.22 1.45 -34.39
C GLU A 16 8.20 0.52 -33.73
N ALA A 17 7.87 0.78 -32.46
CA ALA A 17 6.82 0.08 -31.71
C ALA A 17 5.49 0.88 -31.59
N GLY A 18 5.29 1.90 -32.44
CA GLY A 18 4.08 2.71 -32.49
C GLY A 18 4.13 3.99 -31.66
N ALA A 19 3.16 4.88 -31.91
CA ALA A 19 3.13 6.24 -31.37
C ALA A 19 3.01 6.28 -29.84
N ALA A 20 2.21 5.38 -29.25
CA ALA A 20 2.07 5.30 -27.80
C ALA A 20 3.37 4.91 -27.09
N ALA A 21 4.14 3.98 -27.65
CA ALA A 21 5.41 3.54 -27.09
C ALA A 21 6.47 4.66 -27.20
N ALA A 22 6.52 5.38 -28.33
CA ALA A 22 7.39 6.54 -28.48
C ALA A 22 7.05 7.65 -27.48
N PHE A 23 5.76 7.97 -27.30
CA PHE A 23 5.31 8.96 -26.33
C PHE A 23 5.65 8.57 -24.88
N ALA A 24 5.40 7.30 -24.51
CA ALA A 24 5.80 6.79 -23.19
C ALA A 24 7.32 6.86 -22.99
N MET A 25 8.10 6.55 -24.02
CA MET A 25 9.56 6.60 -23.98
C MET A 25 10.09 8.04 -23.90
N GLU A 26 9.46 9.00 -24.56
CA GLU A 26 9.78 10.43 -24.45
C GLU A 26 9.65 10.89 -22.99
N ILE A 27 8.53 10.59 -22.34
CA ILE A 27 8.29 10.92 -20.93
C ILE A 27 9.30 10.21 -20.02
N LEU A 28 9.48 8.91 -20.21
CA LEU A 28 10.38 8.09 -19.40
C LEU A 28 11.83 8.59 -19.49
N THR A 29 12.31 8.95 -20.68
CA THR A 29 13.67 9.48 -20.87
C THR A 29 13.82 10.90 -20.31
N GLY A 30 12.76 11.72 -20.37
CA GLY A 30 12.71 13.01 -19.68
C GLY A 30 12.84 12.84 -18.16
N PHE A 31 12.07 11.93 -17.58
CA PHE A 31 12.15 11.60 -16.16
C PHE A 31 13.49 10.99 -15.76
N ALA A 32 14.01 10.03 -16.53
CA ALA A 32 15.32 9.42 -16.29
C ALA A 32 16.44 10.47 -16.21
N ARG A 33 16.40 11.48 -17.10
CA ARG A 33 17.35 12.61 -17.05
C ARG A 33 17.16 13.49 -15.83
N SER A 34 15.92 13.74 -15.39
CA SER A 34 15.66 14.60 -14.22
C SER A 34 16.12 13.97 -12.91
N VAL A 35 16.04 12.64 -12.80
CA VAL A 35 16.52 11.88 -11.64
C VAL A 35 18.00 11.48 -11.75
N GLY A 36 18.69 11.89 -12.82
CA GLY A 36 20.12 11.61 -13.02
C GLY A 36 20.47 10.19 -13.41
N ALA A 37 19.51 9.39 -13.90
CA ALA A 37 19.77 8.02 -14.35
C ALA A 37 20.67 8.02 -15.60
N GLU A 38 21.66 7.12 -15.62
CA GLU A 38 22.59 6.95 -16.75
C GLU A 38 22.13 5.89 -17.75
N ALA A 39 21.21 5.02 -17.34
CA ALA A 39 20.68 3.92 -18.17
C ALA A 39 19.23 3.61 -17.80
N LEU A 40 18.61 2.76 -18.62
CA LEU A 40 17.32 2.14 -18.32
C LEU A 40 17.53 0.64 -18.08
N LEU A 41 16.72 0.07 -17.19
CA LEU A 41 16.70 -1.33 -16.80
C LEU A 41 15.47 -2.01 -17.40
N ASP A 42 15.61 -3.28 -17.79
CA ASP A 42 14.46 -4.14 -18.04
C ASP A 42 13.70 -4.38 -16.73
N ILE A 43 12.37 -4.32 -16.80
CA ILE A 43 11.51 -4.71 -15.69
C ILE A 43 10.74 -5.98 -16.02
N ALA A 44 10.47 -6.80 -15.01
CA ALA A 44 9.73 -8.04 -15.16
C ALA A 44 8.20 -7.84 -15.04
N GLY A 45 7.76 -6.75 -14.43
CA GLY A 45 6.35 -6.45 -14.23
C GLY A 45 6.11 -5.06 -13.66
N ALA A 46 4.85 -4.63 -13.70
CA ALA A 46 4.42 -3.33 -13.21
C ALA A 46 3.14 -3.41 -12.37
N HIS A 47 2.97 -2.46 -11.47
CA HIS A 47 1.75 -2.21 -10.73
C HIS A 47 1.44 -0.72 -10.75
N VAL A 48 0.42 -0.36 -11.54
CA VAL A 48 0.12 1.03 -11.90
C VAL A 48 -0.77 1.66 -10.83
N ASP A 49 -0.29 2.74 -10.24
CA ASP A 49 -0.93 3.56 -9.21
C ASP A 49 -1.91 4.60 -9.79
N GLY A 50 -1.65 5.07 -11.02
CA GLY A 50 -2.45 6.10 -11.74
C GLY A 50 -3.92 5.74 -12.07
N CYS A 51 -4.51 4.78 -11.36
CA CYS A 51 -5.90 4.33 -11.48
C CYS A 51 -6.90 5.23 -10.73
N LEU A 52 -6.42 6.12 -9.87
CA LEU A 52 -7.22 7.10 -9.15
C LEU A 52 -7.47 8.35 -10.00
N TYR A 53 -8.73 8.78 -10.06
CA TYR A 53 -9.15 9.94 -10.84
C TYR A 53 -8.93 11.22 -10.03
N HIS A 54 -7.80 11.87 -10.26
CA HIS A 54 -7.45 13.17 -9.67
C HIS A 54 -7.87 14.37 -10.55
N GLY A 55 -8.55 14.09 -11.67
CA GLY A 55 -9.02 15.10 -12.62
C GLY A 55 -8.91 14.60 -14.06
N ALA A 56 -9.32 15.45 -15.01
CA ALA A 56 -9.35 15.10 -16.43
C ALA A 56 -7.98 14.62 -16.95
N VAL A 57 -6.89 15.17 -16.43
CA VAL A 57 -5.51 14.81 -16.82
C VAL A 57 -5.21 13.32 -16.65
N SER A 58 -5.73 12.66 -15.60
CA SER A 58 -5.54 11.22 -15.39
C SER A 58 -6.13 10.42 -16.55
N LEU A 59 -7.29 10.85 -17.05
CA LEU A 59 -7.97 10.18 -18.16
C LEU A 59 -7.34 10.54 -19.52
N ASP A 60 -7.06 11.82 -19.75
CA ASP A 60 -6.47 12.31 -21.00
C ASP A 60 -5.14 11.60 -21.31
N PHE A 61 -4.33 11.33 -20.27
CA PHE A 61 -3.07 10.63 -20.41
C PHE A 61 -3.24 9.20 -20.95
N VAL A 62 -4.14 8.43 -20.35
CA VAL A 62 -4.40 7.03 -20.71
C VAL A 62 -5.09 6.94 -22.07
N GLU A 63 -6.02 7.85 -22.35
CA GLU A 63 -6.71 7.95 -23.66
C GLU A 63 -5.74 8.31 -24.79
N ARG A 64 -4.76 9.18 -24.53
CA ARG A 64 -3.71 9.49 -25.51
C ARG A 64 -2.88 8.25 -25.84
N LEU A 65 -2.54 7.44 -24.85
CA LEU A 65 -1.84 6.17 -25.06
C LEU A 65 -2.71 5.18 -25.87
N LEU A 66 -4.00 5.06 -25.56
CA LEU A 66 -4.94 4.22 -26.31
C LEU A 66 -5.09 4.67 -27.77
N ALA A 67 -5.27 5.97 -28.00
CA ALA A 67 -5.38 6.54 -29.35
C ALA A 67 -4.11 6.29 -30.19
N GLY A 68 -2.95 6.21 -29.54
CA GLY A 68 -1.68 5.82 -30.14
C GLY A 68 -1.48 4.31 -30.33
N GLY A 69 -2.49 3.47 -30.06
CA GLY A 69 -2.43 2.01 -30.15
C GLY A 69 -1.65 1.34 -29.01
N GLY A 70 -1.55 1.99 -27.85
CA GLY A 70 -0.74 1.54 -26.72
C GLY A 70 -1.14 0.19 -26.16
N ARG A 71 -0.13 -0.57 -25.74
CA ARG A 71 -0.26 -1.81 -24.99
C ARG A 71 0.87 -1.91 -23.96
N VAL A 72 0.57 -2.45 -22.79
CA VAL A 72 1.61 -2.84 -21.83
C VAL A 72 2.46 -3.97 -22.40
N ARG A 73 3.76 -3.96 -22.10
CA ARG A 73 4.75 -4.90 -22.63
C ARG A 73 5.16 -5.97 -21.61
N VAL A 74 4.90 -5.71 -20.33
CA VAL A 74 5.19 -6.61 -19.22
C VAL A 74 3.90 -6.93 -18.46
N PRO A 75 3.82 -8.05 -17.72
CA PRO A 75 2.70 -8.30 -16.80
C PRO A 75 2.44 -7.08 -15.92
N THR A 76 1.24 -6.51 -16.07
CA THR A 76 0.89 -5.24 -15.44
C THR A 76 -0.42 -5.39 -14.69
N THR A 77 -0.40 -5.08 -13.40
CA THR A 77 -1.56 -5.08 -12.51
C THR A 77 -1.97 -3.66 -12.16
N LEU A 78 -3.21 -3.48 -11.69
CA LEU A 78 -3.76 -2.17 -11.34
C LEU A 78 -3.90 -2.02 -9.83
N ASN A 79 -3.45 -0.88 -9.30
CA ASN A 79 -3.77 -0.44 -7.95
C ASN A 79 -5.28 -0.14 -7.85
N VAL A 80 -5.75 0.16 -6.65
CA VAL A 80 -7.11 0.64 -6.40
C VAL A 80 -7.50 1.73 -7.39
N GLY A 81 -8.69 1.58 -7.95
CA GLY A 81 -9.37 2.61 -8.72
C GLY A 81 -10.27 3.48 -7.85
N SER A 82 -11.03 4.34 -8.50
CA SER A 82 -11.88 5.32 -7.83
C SER A 82 -13.28 4.81 -7.47
N LEU A 83 -13.60 3.56 -7.80
CA LEU A 83 -14.94 2.98 -7.65
C LEU A 83 -14.80 1.49 -7.32
N ASP A 84 -15.74 0.96 -6.54
CA ASP A 84 -16.03 -0.48 -6.53
C ASP A 84 -16.87 -0.81 -7.77
N LEU A 85 -16.28 -1.50 -8.75
CA LEU A 85 -16.99 -1.87 -9.98
C LEU A 85 -17.78 -3.17 -9.82
N ILE A 86 -17.52 -3.94 -8.75
CA ILE A 86 -18.20 -5.20 -8.45
C ILE A 86 -19.48 -4.94 -7.64
N HIS A 87 -19.45 -3.94 -6.75
CA HIS A 87 -20.55 -3.53 -5.89
C HIS A 87 -20.93 -2.06 -6.12
N PRO A 88 -21.46 -1.70 -7.32
CA PRO A 88 -21.77 -0.31 -7.67
C PRO A 88 -22.82 0.35 -6.74
N GLU A 89 -23.61 -0.44 -6.01
CA GLU A 89 -24.54 0.02 -4.99
C GLU A 89 -23.88 0.66 -3.76
N LEU A 90 -22.58 0.41 -3.54
CA LEU A 90 -21.81 1.03 -2.47
C LEU A 90 -21.32 2.44 -2.83
N VAL A 91 -21.29 2.78 -4.12
CA VAL A 91 -20.73 4.04 -4.62
C VAL A 91 -21.75 5.18 -4.51
N ARG A 92 -21.43 6.20 -3.72
CA ARG A 92 -22.31 7.35 -3.40
C ARG A 92 -22.03 8.59 -4.25
N LEU A 93 -21.50 8.40 -5.44
CA LEU A 93 -21.22 9.49 -6.39
C LEU A 93 -22.36 9.62 -7.40
N GLU A 94 -22.62 10.85 -7.83
CA GLU A 94 -23.58 11.10 -8.91
C GLU A 94 -23.08 10.58 -10.26
N ALA A 95 -23.99 10.43 -11.24
CA ALA A 95 -23.66 9.79 -12.51
C ALA A 95 -22.58 10.53 -13.33
N ASP A 96 -22.57 11.86 -13.29
CA ASP A 96 -21.53 12.70 -13.91
C ASP A 96 -20.17 12.56 -13.23
N GLU A 97 -20.14 12.37 -11.92
CA GLU A 97 -18.90 12.10 -11.18
C GLU A 97 -18.38 10.67 -11.38
N ARG A 98 -19.28 9.68 -11.47
CA ARG A 98 -18.91 8.27 -11.66
C ARG A 98 -18.33 7.98 -13.04
N ARG A 99 -18.91 8.57 -14.10
CA ARG A 99 -18.54 8.29 -15.49
C ARG A 99 -17.04 8.41 -15.81
N PRO A 100 -16.36 9.53 -15.51
CA PRO A 100 -14.93 9.67 -15.84
C PRO A 100 -14.04 8.72 -15.01
N ARG A 101 -14.41 8.45 -13.76
CA ARG A 101 -13.74 7.49 -12.87
C ARG A 101 -13.80 6.07 -13.42
N GLN A 102 -14.99 5.63 -13.81
CA GLN A 102 -15.20 4.32 -14.43
C GLN A 102 -14.44 4.23 -15.76
N ARG A 103 -14.48 5.30 -16.57
CA ARG A 103 -13.78 5.33 -17.85
C ARG A 103 -12.27 5.22 -17.67
N LEU A 104 -11.68 5.87 -16.67
CA LEU A 104 -10.25 5.75 -16.36
C LEU A 104 -9.84 4.31 -16.05
N MET A 105 -10.60 3.63 -15.21
CA MET A 105 -10.35 2.23 -14.85
C MET A 105 -10.43 1.32 -16.10
N GLN A 106 -11.47 1.49 -16.93
CA GLN A 106 -11.65 0.74 -18.18
C GLN A 106 -10.56 1.06 -19.22
N ALA A 107 -10.06 2.30 -19.26
CA ALA A 107 -9.01 2.70 -20.18
C ALA A 107 -7.68 1.99 -19.87
N HIS A 108 -7.34 1.80 -18.60
CA HIS A 108 -6.18 1.00 -18.20
C HIS A 108 -6.33 -0.48 -18.59
N GLU A 109 -7.50 -1.07 -18.40
CA GLU A 109 -7.79 -2.44 -18.89
C GLU A 109 -7.66 -2.53 -20.41
N ALA A 110 -8.13 -1.50 -21.14
CA ALA A 110 -8.01 -1.43 -22.59
C ALA A 110 -6.55 -1.35 -23.08
N LEU A 111 -5.61 -0.88 -22.26
CA LEU A 111 -4.16 -0.96 -22.53
C LEU A 111 -3.58 -2.36 -22.30
N GLY A 112 -4.37 -3.31 -21.78
CA GLY A 112 -3.94 -4.69 -21.48
C GLY A 112 -3.50 -4.90 -20.03
N CYS A 113 -3.76 -3.95 -19.13
CA CYS A 113 -3.50 -4.16 -17.72
C CYS A 113 -4.52 -5.13 -17.11
N GLN A 114 -4.09 -5.92 -16.13
CA GLN A 114 -4.98 -6.80 -15.38
C GLN A 114 -5.73 -6.03 -14.28
N ALA A 115 -7.05 -6.15 -14.29
CA ALA A 115 -8.00 -5.57 -13.35
C ALA A 115 -7.94 -6.19 -11.93
N SER A 116 -6.78 -6.14 -11.29
CA SER A 116 -6.57 -6.58 -9.90
C SER A 116 -7.14 -5.60 -8.86
N PHE A 117 -7.14 -4.31 -9.19
CA PHE A 117 -7.56 -3.17 -8.38
C PHE A 117 -7.31 -3.34 -6.86
N THR A 118 -6.04 -3.49 -6.49
CA THR A 118 -5.65 -3.71 -5.10
C THR A 118 -4.36 -2.99 -4.77
N CYS A 119 -4.30 -2.37 -3.59
CA CYS A 119 -3.07 -1.74 -3.09
C CYS A 119 -2.07 -2.73 -2.49
N ALA A 120 -2.43 -4.02 -2.43
CA ALA A 120 -1.58 -5.11 -1.97
C ALA A 120 -1.25 -6.11 -3.09
N PRO A 121 -0.55 -5.70 -4.17
CA PRO A 121 -0.28 -6.57 -5.33
C PRO A 121 0.56 -7.80 -4.99
N TYR A 122 1.35 -7.74 -3.92
CA TYR A 122 2.16 -8.84 -3.39
C TYR A 122 1.33 -10.02 -2.86
N GLN A 123 0.02 -9.84 -2.68
CA GLN A 123 -0.94 -10.92 -2.35
C GLN A 123 -1.51 -11.61 -3.61
N THR A 124 -1.11 -11.18 -4.82
CA THR A 124 -1.59 -11.75 -6.08
C THR A 124 -0.59 -12.76 -6.67
N LEU A 125 -1.00 -13.45 -7.73
CA LEU A 125 -0.12 -14.34 -8.50
C LEU A 125 1.05 -13.62 -9.19
N PHE A 126 1.04 -12.28 -9.26
CA PHE A 126 2.09 -11.44 -9.85
C PHE A 126 3.14 -10.97 -8.84
N ARG A 127 3.26 -11.67 -7.70
CA ARG A 127 4.28 -11.41 -6.70
C ARG A 127 5.69 -11.55 -7.32
N PRO A 128 6.56 -10.54 -7.22
CA PRO A 128 7.91 -10.59 -7.77
C PRO A 128 8.82 -11.49 -6.93
N ARG A 129 9.98 -11.83 -7.48
CA ARG A 129 11.06 -12.54 -6.79
C ARG A 129 12.09 -11.59 -6.22
N PHE A 130 12.89 -12.08 -5.28
CA PHE A 130 14.06 -11.37 -4.76
C PHE A 130 14.98 -10.93 -5.92
N GLY A 131 15.42 -9.66 -5.88
CA GLY A 131 16.28 -9.03 -6.87
C GLY A 131 15.61 -8.62 -8.18
N GLU A 132 14.34 -8.98 -8.41
CA GLU A 132 13.63 -8.69 -9.66
C GLU A 132 13.32 -7.19 -9.78
N GLN A 133 13.59 -6.61 -10.94
CA GLN A 133 13.30 -5.21 -11.25
C GLN A 133 11.82 -5.07 -11.63
N VAL A 134 11.08 -4.22 -10.93
CA VAL A 134 9.65 -3.96 -11.18
C VAL A 134 9.35 -2.45 -11.13
N ALA A 135 8.22 -2.05 -11.73
CA ALA A 135 7.71 -0.68 -11.62
C ALA A 135 6.40 -0.68 -10.82
N TRP A 136 6.49 -0.59 -9.50
CA TRP A 136 5.33 -0.48 -8.61
C TRP A 136 5.23 0.95 -8.08
N GLY A 137 4.11 1.64 -8.34
CA GLY A 137 3.92 3.05 -7.95
C GLY A 137 3.33 3.24 -6.55
N GLU A 138 2.54 2.29 -6.06
CA GLU A 138 1.81 2.44 -4.79
C GLU A 138 2.76 2.34 -3.58
N SER A 139 2.71 3.36 -2.74
CA SER A 139 3.54 3.60 -1.54
C SER A 139 3.80 2.37 -0.66
N ASN A 140 2.74 1.66 -0.24
CA ASN A 140 2.90 0.48 0.62
C ASN A 140 3.50 -0.71 -0.15
N ALA A 141 3.14 -0.84 -1.43
CA ALA A 141 3.64 -1.89 -2.30
C ALA A 141 5.12 -1.70 -2.62
N ILE A 142 5.58 -0.46 -2.78
CA ILE A 142 7.00 -0.10 -2.91
C ILE A 142 7.78 -0.61 -1.71
N VAL A 143 7.36 -0.25 -0.50
CA VAL A 143 8.07 -0.65 0.73
C VAL A 143 8.05 -2.16 0.90
N PHE A 144 6.92 -2.82 0.62
CA PHE A 144 6.82 -4.27 0.72
C PHE A 144 7.70 -4.99 -0.30
N ALA A 145 7.69 -4.55 -1.56
CA ALA A 145 8.54 -5.09 -2.61
C ALA A 145 10.02 -4.98 -2.24
N ASN A 146 10.45 -3.79 -1.81
CA ASN A 146 11.84 -3.56 -1.46
C ASN A 146 12.26 -4.29 -0.18
N SER A 147 11.46 -4.22 0.88
CA SER A 147 11.88 -4.65 2.23
C SER A 147 11.55 -6.11 2.50
N VAL A 148 10.34 -6.56 2.14
CA VAL A 148 9.84 -7.89 2.52
C VAL A 148 10.17 -8.93 1.46
N ILE A 149 10.09 -8.56 0.18
CA ILE A 149 10.42 -9.45 -0.94
C ILE A 149 11.90 -9.34 -1.33
N GLY A 150 12.50 -8.16 -1.22
CA GLY A 150 13.82 -7.86 -1.81
C GLY A 150 13.78 -7.65 -3.32
N ALA A 151 12.60 -7.41 -3.89
CA ALA A 151 12.45 -6.92 -5.25
C ALA A 151 12.89 -5.44 -5.32
N ARG A 152 13.00 -4.89 -6.53
CA ARG A 152 13.60 -3.58 -6.76
C ARG A 152 12.63 -2.67 -7.49
N THR A 153 12.20 -1.62 -6.80
CA THR A 153 11.34 -0.56 -7.35
C THR A 153 11.63 0.76 -6.66
N ASN A 154 11.30 1.85 -7.32
CA ASN A 154 11.33 3.20 -6.73
C ASN A 154 9.94 3.78 -6.57
N ARG A 155 9.89 4.93 -5.90
CA ARG A 155 8.73 5.82 -5.93
C ARG A 155 8.65 6.49 -7.29
N TYR A 156 7.58 6.17 -8.01
CA TYR A 156 7.21 6.77 -9.27
C TYR A 156 6.08 7.77 -9.04
N GLY A 157 6.08 8.88 -9.78
CA GLY A 157 4.88 9.71 -9.88
C GLY A 157 3.86 9.03 -10.80
N ASP A 158 2.59 9.35 -10.60
CA ASP A 158 1.51 8.98 -11.51
C ASP A 158 1.96 9.23 -12.97
N PHE A 159 1.68 8.25 -13.84
CA PHE A 159 2.07 8.17 -15.27
C PHE A 159 3.42 7.51 -15.56
N ILE A 160 4.42 7.70 -14.70
CA ILE A 160 5.75 7.12 -14.96
C ILE A 160 5.70 5.59 -14.87
N ASP A 161 4.98 5.05 -13.90
CA ASP A 161 4.72 3.63 -13.76
C ASP A 161 4.05 3.00 -14.99
N LEU A 162 3.07 3.68 -15.60
CA LEU A 162 2.43 3.26 -16.85
C LEU A 162 3.37 3.39 -18.04
N CYS A 163 4.21 4.44 -18.09
CA CYS A 163 5.28 4.53 -19.08
C CYS A 163 6.27 3.36 -18.95
N CYS A 164 6.62 2.98 -17.74
CA CYS A 164 7.46 1.80 -17.47
C CYS A 164 6.77 0.53 -17.98
N ALA A 165 5.47 0.36 -17.73
CA ALA A 165 4.69 -0.79 -18.20
C ALA A 165 4.61 -0.90 -19.74
N ILE A 166 4.43 0.22 -20.44
CA ILE A 166 4.32 0.28 -21.91
C ILE A 166 5.68 0.05 -22.59
N THR A 167 6.74 0.62 -22.02
CA THR A 167 8.09 0.48 -22.58
C THR A 167 8.75 -0.84 -22.17
N GLY A 168 8.38 -1.39 -21.01
CA GLY A 168 9.09 -2.49 -20.35
C GLY A 168 10.39 -2.04 -19.69
N ARG A 169 10.55 -0.74 -19.42
CA ARG A 169 11.81 -0.12 -19.00
C ARG A 169 11.61 0.77 -17.78
N ALA A 170 12.56 0.77 -16.85
CA ALA A 170 12.59 1.69 -15.71
C ALA A 170 13.94 2.42 -15.65
N PRO A 171 14.04 3.64 -15.10
CA PRO A 171 15.33 4.29 -14.96
C PRO A 171 16.21 3.56 -13.93
N ALA A 172 17.51 3.46 -14.22
CA ALA A 172 18.51 2.93 -13.29
C ALA A 172 18.86 4.00 -12.24
N TYR A 173 18.06 4.12 -11.17
CA TYR A 173 18.27 5.10 -10.11
C TYR A 173 17.77 4.58 -8.75
N GLY A 174 18.12 5.27 -7.67
CA GLY A 174 17.57 5.03 -6.33
C GLY A 174 17.57 3.55 -5.94
N LEU A 175 16.46 3.07 -5.39
CA LEU A 175 16.34 1.70 -4.84
C LEU A 175 16.41 0.57 -5.89
N HIS A 176 16.51 0.89 -7.18
CA HIS A 176 16.91 -0.11 -8.18
C HIS A 176 18.39 -0.53 -8.05
N LEU A 177 19.24 0.34 -7.51
CA LEU A 177 20.70 0.17 -7.42
C LEU A 177 21.14 -0.21 -6.02
N ASP A 178 22.08 -1.16 -5.90
CA ASP A 178 22.57 -1.68 -4.61
C ASP A 178 23.12 -0.59 -3.69
N GLU A 179 23.86 0.36 -4.25
CA GLU A 179 24.50 1.45 -3.51
C GLU A 179 23.52 2.35 -2.74
N HIS A 180 22.27 2.41 -3.16
CA HIS A 180 21.22 3.19 -2.53
C HIS A 180 20.33 2.38 -1.58
N ARG A 181 20.58 1.08 -1.44
CA ARG A 181 19.77 0.18 -0.60
C ARG A 181 20.34 -0.04 0.79
N ARG A 182 21.61 0.30 1.03
CA ARG A 182 22.19 0.22 2.38
C ARG A 182 21.43 1.14 3.35
N GLY A 183 21.26 0.68 4.57
CA GLY A 183 20.74 1.50 5.66
C GLY A 183 21.71 2.60 6.08
N GLN A 184 21.16 3.63 6.72
CA GLN A 184 21.91 4.77 7.25
C GLN A 184 21.55 5.09 8.70
N VAL A 185 20.33 4.75 9.15
CA VAL A 185 19.86 5.06 10.50
C VAL A 185 19.50 3.78 11.23
N LEU A 186 20.08 3.55 12.40
CA LEU A 186 19.72 2.42 13.25
C LEU A 186 18.59 2.79 14.20
N PHE A 187 17.50 2.04 14.15
CA PHE A 187 16.41 2.06 15.12
C PHE A 187 16.48 0.80 15.98
N ARG A 188 16.75 0.97 17.28
CA ARG A 188 16.95 -0.14 18.20
C ARG A 188 15.79 -0.23 19.18
N LEU A 189 15.16 -1.41 19.29
CA LEU A 189 14.18 -1.66 20.32
C LEU A 189 14.88 -1.82 21.68
N GLU A 190 14.54 -0.95 22.64
CA GLU A 190 15.14 -0.89 23.97
C GLU A 190 14.05 -0.90 25.05
N GLY A 191 14.29 -1.62 26.15
CA GLY A 191 13.35 -1.68 27.29
C GLY A 191 12.14 -2.59 27.09
N PHE A 192 12.12 -3.42 26.04
CA PHE A 192 11.11 -4.45 25.85
C PHE A 192 11.49 -5.76 26.58
N ALA A 193 10.48 -6.50 27.03
CA ALA A 193 10.71 -7.83 27.60
C ALA A 193 11.26 -8.79 26.53
N PRO A 194 12.20 -9.69 26.85
CA PRO A 194 12.69 -10.69 25.90
C PRO A 194 11.60 -11.62 25.36
N SER A 195 10.50 -11.76 26.11
CA SER A 195 9.33 -12.56 25.75
C SER A 195 8.21 -11.76 25.07
N LEU A 196 8.51 -10.57 24.53
CA LEU A 196 7.52 -9.73 23.85
C LEU A 196 6.88 -10.49 22.70
N THR A 197 5.58 -10.71 22.78
CA THR A 197 4.79 -11.29 21.68
C THR A 197 4.65 -10.25 20.57
N PRO A 198 4.88 -10.60 19.30
CA PRO A 198 4.65 -9.70 18.18
C PRO A 198 3.15 -9.43 18.03
N ASP A 199 2.71 -8.22 18.34
CA ASP A 199 1.36 -7.73 18.04
C ASP A 199 1.36 -6.78 16.83
N ASP A 200 0.20 -6.60 16.20
CA ASP A 200 0.08 -5.78 15.00
C ASP A 200 0.31 -4.28 15.30
N ALA A 201 0.01 -3.82 16.52
CA ALA A 201 0.13 -2.43 16.93
C ALA A 201 1.60 -2.00 17.07
N LEU A 202 2.48 -2.86 17.58
CA LEU A 202 3.92 -2.65 17.65
C LEU A 202 4.50 -2.43 16.25
N TYR A 203 4.11 -3.26 15.28
CA TYR A 203 4.57 -3.12 13.90
C TYR A 203 4.11 -1.80 13.27
N VAL A 204 2.84 -1.42 13.49
CA VAL A 204 2.33 -0.10 13.10
C VAL A 204 3.14 1.02 13.77
N ALA A 205 3.38 0.94 15.08
CA ALA A 205 4.10 1.95 15.84
C ALA A 205 5.54 2.12 15.36
N VAL A 206 6.27 1.02 15.19
CA VAL A 206 7.63 1.02 14.62
C VAL A 206 7.61 1.66 13.25
N GLY A 207 6.65 1.30 12.39
CA GLY A 207 6.47 1.91 11.07
C GLY A 207 6.30 3.43 11.15
N LEU A 208 5.41 3.93 12.01
CA LEU A 208 5.21 5.37 12.20
C LEU A 208 6.46 6.09 12.71
N ILE A 209 7.19 5.48 13.66
CA ILE A 209 8.41 6.05 14.24
C ILE A 209 9.50 6.16 13.18
N ILE A 210 9.79 5.07 12.45
CA ILE A 210 10.82 5.12 11.40
C ILE A 210 10.40 6.04 10.26
N GLY A 211 9.12 6.07 9.88
CA GLY A 211 8.58 6.96 8.87
C GLY A 211 8.86 8.42 9.22
N ALA A 212 8.52 8.83 10.44
CA ALA A 212 8.69 10.20 10.90
C ALA A 212 10.16 10.60 11.10
N ALA A 213 11.04 9.66 11.44
CA ALA A 213 12.42 9.96 11.86
C ALA A 213 13.49 9.70 10.79
N SER A 214 13.15 9.07 9.66
CA SER A 214 14.14 8.68 8.64
C SER A 214 14.39 9.76 7.58
N GLY A 215 13.41 10.60 7.27
CA GLY A 215 13.51 11.52 6.13
C GLY A 215 13.75 10.73 4.83
N GLU A 216 14.86 11.01 4.14
CA GLU A 216 15.28 10.28 2.92
C GLU A 216 16.24 9.10 3.21
N GLN A 217 16.62 8.91 4.48
CA GLN A 217 17.56 7.85 4.87
C GLN A 217 16.85 6.49 5.00
N GLY A 218 17.59 5.42 4.75
CA GLY A 218 17.19 4.02 4.90
C GLY A 218 17.22 3.57 6.37
N PRO A 219 16.06 3.28 6.99
CA PRO A 219 15.98 2.76 8.35
C PRO A 219 16.42 1.28 8.42
N VAL A 220 17.24 0.97 9.43
CA VAL A 220 17.56 -0.38 9.87
C VAL A 220 16.97 -0.58 11.26
N ILE A 221 16.23 -1.67 11.46
CA ILE A 221 15.54 -1.99 12.70
C ILE A 221 16.24 -3.17 13.35
N GLU A 222 16.71 -2.98 14.59
CA GLU A 222 17.33 -4.01 15.41
C GLU A 222 16.44 -4.33 16.62
N GLY A 223 16.28 -5.63 16.90
CA GLY A 223 15.51 -6.12 18.05
C GLY A 223 13.99 -6.24 17.82
N LEU A 224 13.51 -6.09 16.58
CA LEU A 224 12.11 -6.36 16.25
C LEU A 224 11.80 -7.85 16.50
N PRO A 225 10.74 -8.21 17.25
CA PRO A 225 10.38 -9.61 17.44
C PRO A 225 10.00 -10.24 16.09
N PRO A 226 10.32 -11.53 15.83
CA PRO A 226 9.96 -12.18 14.57
C PRO A 226 8.45 -12.05 14.29
N PRO A 227 8.05 -11.71 13.05
CA PRO A 227 6.64 -11.51 12.73
C PRO A 227 5.87 -12.83 12.80
N ARG A 228 4.59 -12.75 13.17
CA ARG A 228 3.64 -13.86 13.03
C ARG A 228 3.49 -14.26 11.57
N ASP A 229 3.37 -13.27 10.70
CA ASP A 229 3.14 -13.40 9.27
C ASP A 229 3.59 -12.12 8.53
N GLU A 230 3.57 -12.14 7.20
CA GLU A 230 3.96 -10.97 6.41
C GLU A 230 2.98 -9.78 6.53
N ASP A 231 1.77 -9.99 7.07
CA ASP A 231 0.82 -8.89 7.28
C ASP A 231 1.32 -7.89 8.33
N GLN A 232 2.10 -8.34 9.32
CA GLN A 232 2.75 -7.45 10.28
C GLN A 232 3.81 -6.57 9.60
N LEU A 233 4.62 -7.14 8.71
CA LEU A 233 5.60 -6.38 7.91
C LEU A 233 4.91 -5.44 6.92
N LYS A 234 3.77 -5.86 6.35
CA LYS A 234 2.89 -5.01 5.55
C LYS A 234 2.39 -3.81 6.34
N ALA A 235 1.90 -4.01 7.57
CA ALA A 235 1.41 -2.94 8.43
C ALA A 235 2.52 -1.94 8.78
N LEU A 236 3.72 -2.44 9.12
CA LEU A 236 4.91 -1.62 9.37
C LEU A 236 5.28 -0.78 8.14
N GLY A 237 5.44 -1.43 6.98
CA GLY A 237 5.82 -0.75 5.75
C GLY A 237 4.80 0.30 5.30
N ALA A 238 3.51 -0.01 5.41
CA ALA A 238 2.44 0.92 5.10
C ALA A 238 2.43 2.13 6.04
N ALA A 239 2.61 1.92 7.35
CA ALA A 239 2.71 3.00 8.32
C ALA A 239 3.95 3.88 8.09
N ALA A 240 5.10 3.27 7.79
CA ALA A 240 6.33 3.99 7.47
C ALA A 240 6.22 4.86 6.22
N ALA A 241 5.62 4.34 5.15
CA ALA A 241 5.37 5.08 3.92
C ALA A 241 4.29 6.18 4.06
N SER A 242 3.47 6.12 5.12
CA SER A 242 2.43 7.11 5.40
C SER A 242 2.98 8.26 6.26
N ALA A 243 3.71 7.92 7.32
CA ALA A 243 4.31 8.91 8.21
C ALA A 243 5.55 9.61 7.62
N GLY A 244 6.15 9.05 6.57
CA GLY A 244 7.28 9.64 5.86
C GLY A 244 7.54 9.00 4.50
N ALA A 245 8.67 9.36 3.88
CA ALA A 245 8.99 8.97 2.51
C ALA A 245 9.67 7.60 2.37
N VAL A 246 9.68 6.77 3.44
CA VAL A 246 10.37 5.47 3.47
C VAL A 246 9.96 4.61 2.28
N GLY A 247 10.94 4.19 1.47
CA GLY A 247 10.76 3.30 0.32
C GLY A 247 11.35 1.90 0.51
N LEU A 248 12.19 1.73 1.54
CA LEU A 248 12.87 0.49 1.95
C LEU A 248 13.16 0.60 3.46
N PHE A 249 12.94 -0.49 4.19
CA PHE A 249 13.50 -0.67 5.53
C PHE A 249 14.22 -2.01 5.60
N HIS A 250 15.18 -2.11 6.51
CA HIS A 250 15.81 -3.38 6.88
C HIS A 250 15.37 -3.76 8.28
N ALA A 251 14.90 -4.97 8.50
CA ALA A 251 14.71 -5.52 9.84
C ALA A 251 15.71 -6.68 10.02
N VAL A 252 16.68 -6.48 10.92
CA VAL A 252 17.82 -7.38 11.07
C VAL A 252 17.36 -8.77 11.47
N GLY A 253 17.79 -9.78 10.70
CA GLY A 253 17.41 -11.19 10.86
C GLY A 253 16.01 -11.53 10.34
N ILE A 254 15.29 -10.57 9.75
CA ILE A 254 13.91 -10.74 9.26
C ILE A 254 13.82 -10.47 7.75
N THR A 255 14.26 -9.30 7.29
CA THR A 255 14.21 -8.94 5.87
C THR A 255 15.36 -9.59 5.09
N PRO A 256 15.15 -10.02 3.84
CA PRO A 256 16.11 -10.85 3.10
C PRO A 256 17.45 -10.15 2.80
N GLU A 257 17.48 -8.81 2.74
CA GLU A 257 18.71 -8.03 2.54
C GLU A 257 19.47 -7.71 3.85
N ALA A 258 18.91 -8.09 5.00
CA ALA A 258 19.49 -7.79 6.31
C ALA A 258 19.57 -9.02 7.22
N PRO A 259 20.20 -10.13 6.79
CA PRO A 259 20.40 -11.27 7.68
C PRO A 259 21.26 -10.90 8.91
N THR A 260 22.17 -9.93 8.77
CA THR A 260 22.91 -9.34 9.88
C THR A 260 22.88 -7.81 9.83
N LEU A 261 23.29 -7.17 10.94
CA LEU A 261 23.47 -5.73 11.01
C LEU A 261 24.52 -5.25 9.99
N ALA A 262 25.60 -6.01 9.79
CA ALA A 262 26.65 -5.66 8.84
C ALA A 262 26.14 -5.66 7.39
N ASP A 263 25.27 -6.61 7.03
CA ASP A 263 24.65 -6.65 5.70
C ASP A 263 23.71 -5.46 5.49
N ALA A 264 22.88 -5.14 6.50
CA ALA A 264 21.94 -4.02 6.43
C ALA A 264 22.61 -2.67 6.16
N PHE A 265 23.80 -2.44 6.73
CA PHE A 265 24.58 -1.21 6.52
C PHE A 265 25.63 -1.32 5.40
N GLY A 266 25.75 -2.48 4.73
CA GLY A 266 26.79 -2.72 3.74
C GLY A 266 28.20 -2.52 4.32
N GLY A 267 28.44 -2.95 5.56
CA GLY A 267 29.71 -2.83 6.28
C GLY A 267 30.05 -1.44 6.82
N HIS A 268 29.14 -0.47 6.74
CA HIS A 268 29.33 0.89 7.28
C HIS A 268 28.74 1.01 8.69
N GLU A 269 29.19 2.01 9.45
CA GLU A 269 28.55 2.39 10.72
C GLU A 269 27.28 3.23 10.45
N PRO A 270 26.25 3.15 11.31
CA PRO A 270 25.08 4.01 11.19
C PRO A 270 25.42 5.49 11.41
N ASP A 271 24.79 6.38 10.63
CA ASP A 271 24.92 7.83 10.79
C ASP A 271 24.41 8.30 12.16
N ARG A 272 23.37 7.62 12.67
CA ARG A 272 22.82 7.81 14.03
C ARG A 272 22.06 6.58 14.51
N VAL A 273 21.88 6.50 15.83
CA VAL A 273 21.07 5.49 16.50
C VAL A 273 19.89 6.16 17.19
N VAL A 274 18.69 5.60 17.02
CA VAL A 274 17.43 6.05 17.62
C VAL A 274 16.84 4.90 18.43
N ALA A 275 16.59 5.12 19.72
CA ALA A 275 15.92 4.13 20.56
C ALA A 275 14.41 4.14 20.31
N ILE A 276 13.83 2.97 20.07
CA ILE A 276 12.40 2.70 20.15
C ILE A 276 12.15 2.09 21.52
N THR A 277 11.35 2.76 22.34
CA THR A 277 11.00 2.32 23.71
C THR A 277 9.50 2.07 23.81
N PRO A 278 9.03 1.31 24.83
CA PRO A 278 7.60 1.15 25.10
C PRO A 278 6.86 2.49 25.17
N ALA A 279 7.42 3.48 25.88
CA ALA A 279 6.84 4.82 25.97
C ALA A 279 6.70 5.52 24.61
N SER A 280 7.67 5.33 23.70
CA SER A 280 7.57 5.89 22.34
C SER A 280 6.52 5.19 21.48
N VAL A 281 6.33 3.88 21.69
CA VAL A 281 5.27 3.09 21.03
C VAL A 281 3.90 3.58 21.50
N ASP A 282 3.68 3.69 22.81
CA ASP A 282 2.43 4.19 23.36
C ASP A 282 2.12 5.61 22.86
N ALA A 283 3.13 6.49 22.86
CA ALA A 283 2.97 7.86 22.42
C ALA A 283 2.61 7.99 20.94
N VAL A 284 3.18 7.16 20.06
CA VAL A 284 2.87 7.23 18.61
C VAL A 284 1.51 6.62 18.30
N LEU A 285 1.13 5.53 18.97
CA LEU A 285 -0.18 4.91 18.81
C LEU A 285 -1.31 5.81 19.32
N ALA A 286 -1.10 6.49 20.45
CA ALA A 286 -2.06 7.45 20.98
C ALA A 286 -2.40 8.57 19.98
N ARG A 287 -1.44 8.97 19.13
CA ARG A 287 -1.63 10.00 18.10
C ARG A 287 -2.48 9.55 16.91
N LEU A 288 -2.69 8.25 16.73
CA LEU A 288 -3.60 7.74 15.69
C LEU A 288 -5.08 7.89 16.07
N SER A 289 -5.37 8.07 17.36
CA SER A 289 -6.73 8.32 17.83
C SER A 289 -6.97 9.82 17.99
N THR A 290 -8.05 10.34 17.41
CA THR A 290 -8.51 11.72 17.60
C THR A 290 -9.70 11.82 18.55
N VAL A 291 -10.21 10.69 19.03
CA VAL A 291 -11.33 10.61 20.00
C VAL A 291 -11.00 9.73 21.22
N PRO A 292 -11.56 10.05 22.39
CA PRO A 292 -11.36 9.28 23.60
C PRO A 292 -12.11 7.94 23.59
N GLU A 293 -11.80 7.09 24.57
CA GLU A 293 -12.61 5.93 24.93
C GLU A 293 -14.08 6.30 25.16
N GLY A 294 -15.01 5.46 24.69
CA GLY A 294 -16.45 5.68 24.83
C GLY A 294 -17.07 6.71 23.88
N ALA A 295 -16.29 7.34 23.00
CA ALA A 295 -16.84 8.20 21.96
C ALA A 295 -17.74 7.37 21.00
N PRO A 296 -18.87 7.90 20.52
CA PRO A 296 -19.73 7.19 19.56
C PRO A 296 -19.00 6.98 18.23
N ILE A 297 -19.28 5.85 17.58
CA ILE A 297 -18.71 5.52 16.27
C ILE A 297 -19.82 5.21 15.26
N ASP A 298 -19.55 5.52 14.00
CA ASP A 298 -20.51 5.28 12.90
C ASP A 298 -20.09 4.14 11.98
N ALA A 299 -18.82 3.76 12.00
CA ALA A 299 -18.29 2.70 11.17
C ALA A 299 -17.02 2.08 11.75
N VAL A 300 -16.72 0.88 11.27
CA VAL A 300 -15.38 0.29 11.34
C VAL A 300 -14.83 0.21 9.92
N CYS A 301 -13.59 0.63 9.71
CA CYS A 301 -12.89 0.52 8.42
C CYS A 301 -11.59 -0.26 8.59
N LEU A 302 -11.49 -1.41 7.92
CA LEU A 302 -10.35 -2.31 7.93
C LEU A 302 -9.80 -2.49 6.50
N GLY A 303 -8.57 -2.98 6.39
CA GLY A 303 -7.99 -3.33 5.07
C GLY A 303 -7.31 -2.18 4.34
N THR A 304 -6.51 -1.38 5.03
CA THR A 304 -5.59 -0.45 4.37
C THR A 304 -4.16 -0.68 4.88
N PRO A 305 -3.30 -1.41 4.15
CA PRO A 305 -3.51 -2.00 2.82
C PRO A 305 -4.55 -3.13 2.81
N HIS A 306 -5.04 -3.48 1.62
CA HIS A 306 -6.10 -4.49 1.42
C HIS A 306 -5.84 -5.78 2.21
N PHE A 307 -6.91 -6.31 2.80
CA PHE A 307 -6.85 -7.49 3.64
C PHE A 307 -6.37 -8.73 2.88
N SER A 308 -5.45 -9.45 3.51
CA SER A 308 -5.00 -10.78 3.09
C SER A 308 -6.03 -11.84 3.50
N ARG A 309 -5.90 -13.05 2.95
CA ARG A 309 -6.65 -14.20 3.44
C ARG A 309 -6.41 -14.45 4.94
N GLY A 310 -5.17 -14.31 5.41
CA GLY A 310 -4.82 -14.52 6.82
C GLY A 310 -5.48 -13.52 7.78
N GLU A 311 -5.63 -12.25 7.36
CA GLU A 311 -6.39 -11.25 8.14
C GLU A 311 -7.88 -11.58 8.19
N TRP A 312 -8.46 -12.04 7.09
CA TRP A 312 -9.84 -12.55 7.08
C TRP A 312 -10.01 -13.74 8.02
N ASP A 313 -9.08 -14.70 8.02
CA ASP A 313 -9.13 -15.86 8.90
C ASP A 313 -9.07 -15.48 10.40
N ARG A 314 -8.48 -14.31 10.73
CA ARG A 314 -8.52 -13.73 12.08
C ARG A 314 -9.80 -12.95 12.37
N LEU A 315 -10.34 -12.23 11.39
CA LEU A 315 -11.54 -11.41 11.53
C LEU A 315 -12.81 -12.25 11.67
N LEU A 316 -12.97 -13.30 10.85
CA LEU A 316 -14.22 -14.07 10.79
C LEU A 316 -14.60 -14.74 12.12
N PRO A 317 -13.68 -15.33 12.90
CA PRO A 317 -13.98 -15.82 14.25
C PRO A 317 -14.51 -14.72 15.17
N LEU A 318 -13.88 -13.54 15.20
CA LEU A 318 -14.30 -12.42 16.04
C LEU A 318 -15.73 -11.97 15.71
N LEU A 319 -16.06 -11.86 14.42
CA LEU A 319 -17.42 -11.52 14.00
C LEU A 319 -18.46 -12.55 14.44
N ARG A 320 -18.12 -13.85 14.42
CA ARG A 320 -19.04 -14.94 14.81
C ARG A 320 -19.25 -15.03 16.32
N GLU A 321 -18.20 -14.71 17.08
CA GLU A 321 -18.21 -14.74 18.55
C GLU A 321 -18.91 -13.51 19.13
N ILE A 322 -18.47 -12.31 18.73
CA ILE A 322 -18.96 -11.04 19.28
C ILE A 322 -20.35 -10.71 18.72
N ARG A 323 -20.62 -11.03 17.44
CA ARG A 323 -21.87 -10.75 16.73
C ARG A 323 -22.34 -9.29 16.87
N PRO A 324 -21.57 -8.32 16.34
CA PRO A 324 -22.00 -6.92 16.30
C PRO A 324 -23.33 -6.77 15.58
N ASP A 325 -24.12 -5.76 15.96
CA ASP A 325 -25.42 -5.47 15.35
C ASP A 325 -25.25 -4.93 13.91
N ARG A 326 -26.17 -5.30 13.01
CA ARG A 326 -26.13 -4.91 11.60
C ARG A 326 -26.19 -3.40 11.36
N SER A 327 -26.67 -2.62 12.32
CA SER A 327 -26.81 -1.16 12.20
C SER A 327 -25.48 -0.44 11.98
N LEU A 328 -24.36 -1.00 12.45
CA LEU A 328 -23.04 -0.39 12.32
C LEU A 328 -22.22 -1.06 11.20
N PRO A 329 -21.91 -0.37 10.10
CA PRO A 329 -21.18 -0.96 8.99
C PRO A 329 -19.71 -1.24 9.35
N ILE A 330 -19.26 -2.46 9.05
CA ILE A 330 -17.87 -2.91 9.16
C ILE A 330 -17.32 -3.09 7.75
N TYR A 331 -16.70 -2.04 7.23
CA TYR A 331 -16.10 -2.05 5.91
C TYR A 331 -14.75 -2.76 5.95
N VAL A 332 -14.54 -3.71 5.04
CA VAL A 332 -13.27 -4.44 4.91
C VAL A 332 -12.80 -4.36 3.47
N ASN A 333 -11.82 -3.49 3.22
CA ASN A 333 -11.18 -3.37 1.93
C ASN A 333 -10.31 -4.62 1.64
N THR A 334 -10.55 -5.28 0.51
CA THR A 334 -9.89 -6.53 0.12
C THR A 334 -9.73 -6.62 -1.40
N SER A 335 -8.86 -7.50 -1.89
CA SER A 335 -8.74 -7.74 -3.33
C SER A 335 -9.92 -8.57 -3.88
N ARG A 336 -10.21 -8.45 -5.19
CA ARG A 336 -11.16 -9.33 -5.88
C ARG A 336 -10.82 -10.81 -5.69
N ALA A 337 -9.53 -11.16 -5.84
CA ALA A 337 -9.05 -12.53 -5.74
C ALA A 337 -9.31 -13.14 -4.35
N THR A 338 -9.04 -12.37 -3.29
CA THR A 338 -9.30 -12.78 -1.91
C THR A 338 -10.79 -12.91 -1.64
N LEU A 339 -11.61 -11.96 -2.11
CA LEU A 339 -13.07 -12.05 -1.96
C LEU A 339 -13.65 -13.28 -2.67
N ASP A 340 -13.17 -13.58 -3.88
CA ASP A 340 -13.59 -14.76 -4.64
C ASP A 340 -13.18 -16.07 -3.94
N GLU A 341 -12.02 -16.10 -3.30
CA GLU A 341 -11.58 -17.23 -2.47
C GLU A 341 -12.51 -17.44 -1.27
N LEU A 342 -12.83 -16.38 -0.52
CA LEU A 342 -13.75 -16.44 0.62
C LEU A 342 -15.16 -16.91 0.19
N ARG A 343 -15.62 -16.48 -1.00
CA ARG A 343 -16.91 -16.91 -1.57
C ARG A 343 -16.88 -18.39 -1.96
N ARG A 344 -15.81 -18.87 -2.59
CA ARG A 344 -15.64 -20.29 -2.95
C ARG A 344 -15.66 -21.20 -1.72
N ASP A 345 -15.07 -20.74 -0.62
CA ASP A 345 -15.01 -21.50 0.63
C ASP A 345 -16.27 -21.33 1.50
N ALA A 346 -17.25 -20.55 1.05
CA ALA A 346 -18.42 -20.13 1.83
C ALA A 346 -18.04 -19.51 3.21
N ALA A 347 -16.86 -18.88 3.29
CA ALA A 347 -16.29 -18.37 4.53
C ALA A 347 -17.12 -17.22 5.14
N LEU A 348 -17.90 -16.51 4.31
CA LEU A 348 -18.77 -15.40 4.73
C LEU A 348 -20.19 -15.84 5.16
N ALA A 349 -20.52 -17.12 5.07
CA ALA A 349 -21.86 -17.61 5.40
C ALA A 349 -22.22 -17.35 6.87
N GLY A 350 -23.44 -16.88 7.12
CA GLY A 350 -23.96 -16.61 8.46
C GLY A 350 -23.52 -15.28 9.06
N LEU A 351 -22.90 -14.39 8.27
CA LEU A 351 -22.45 -13.06 8.70
C LEU A 351 -23.36 -11.92 8.22
N GLU A 352 -24.50 -12.23 7.59
CA GLU A 352 -25.45 -11.25 7.04
C GLU A 352 -26.03 -10.30 8.11
N GLY A 353 -25.96 -10.69 9.38
CA GLY A 353 -26.39 -9.90 10.53
C GLY A 353 -25.31 -9.05 11.20
N THR A 354 -24.05 -9.09 10.75
CA THR A 354 -22.90 -8.48 11.47
C THR A 354 -22.49 -7.08 10.99
N GLY A 355 -23.23 -6.49 10.05
CA GLY A 355 -22.86 -5.21 9.44
C GLY A 355 -21.63 -5.29 8.51
N LEU A 356 -21.08 -6.49 8.29
CA LEU A 356 -19.93 -6.71 7.40
C LEU A 356 -20.21 -6.27 5.96
N VAL A 357 -19.34 -5.43 5.42
CA VAL A 357 -19.35 -4.96 4.03
C VAL A 357 -17.96 -5.15 3.41
N PRO A 358 -17.72 -6.26 2.69
CA PRO A 358 -16.51 -6.39 1.88
C PRO A 358 -16.49 -5.33 0.78
N VAL A 359 -15.38 -4.62 0.64
CA VAL A 359 -15.18 -3.58 -0.38
C VAL A 359 -14.01 -3.98 -1.26
N VAL A 360 -14.19 -3.94 -2.58
CA VAL A 360 -13.12 -4.22 -3.54
C VAL A 360 -12.88 -3.03 -4.46
N ASP A 361 -11.82 -3.12 -5.25
CA ASP A 361 -11.36 -2.15 -6.24
C ASP A 361 -10.96 -0.75 -5.74
N THR A 362 -11.32 -0.39 -4.52
CA THR A 362 -11.04 0.93 -3.94
C THR A 362 -10.75 0.82 -2.45
N CYS A 363 -10.26 1.91 -1.85
CA CYS A 363 -10.06 2.08 -0.42
C CYS A 363 -11.09 3.06 0.17
N THR A 364 -11.57 2.75 1.39
CA THR A 364 -12.59 3.56 2.09
C THR A 364 -12.15 4.98 2.46
N TYR A 365 -10.83 5.26 2.49
CA TYR A 365 -10.28 6.60 2.79
C TYR A 365 -10.04 7.47 1.55
N VAL A 366 -10.40 7.00 0.35
CA VAL A 366 -10.16 7.70 -0.93
C VAL A 366 -11.45 8.03 -1.68
N THR A 367 -12.48 7.17 -1.59
CA THR A 367 -13.70 7.29 -2.38
C THR A 367 -14.95 7.39 -1.51
N ALA A 368 -16.02 8.00 -2.03
CA ALA A 368 -17.31 8.13 -1.35
C ALA A 368 -18.08 6.79 -1.27
N ILE A 369 -17.59 5.88 -0.42
CA ILE A 369 -18.25 4.61 -0.05
C ILE A 369 -18.91 4.72 1.32
N LEU A 370 -18.25 5.46 2.24
CA LEU A 370 -18.73 5.62 3.60
C LEU A 370 -20.07 6.37 3.60
N ARG A 371 -21.00 5.90 4.45
CA ARG A 371 -22.29 6.60 4.68
C ARG A 371 -22.02 7.89 5.45
N ASP A 372 -22.97 8.81 5.46
CA ASP A 372 -22.87 10.08 6.21
C ASP A 372 -22.30 9.84 7.63
N LEU A 373 -21.06 10.27 7.87
CA LEU A 373 -20.33 10.06 9.11
C LEU A 373 -20.44 11.33 9.96
N GLU A 374 -21.18 11.24 11.07
CA GLU A 374 -21.26 12.29 12.10
C GLU A 374 -20.39 11.94 13.32
N GLY A 375 -20.14 10.66 13.56
CA GLY A 375 -19.30 10.08 14.61
C GLY A 375 -17.90 9.66 14.15
N ALA A 376 -17.16 9.01 15.04
CA ALA A 376 -15.81 8.53 14.74
C ALA A 376 -15.84 7.21 13.93
N VAL A 377 -14.71 6.87 13.31
CA VAL A 377 -14.49 5.59 12.65
C VAL A 377 -13.40 4.81 13.38
N MET A 378 -13.68 3.55 13.71
CA MET A 378 -12.67 2.65 14.26
C MET A 378 -11.85 1.98 13.16
N THR A 379 -10.54 1.87 13.38
CA THR A 379 -9.65 1.13 12.48
C THR A 379 -8.48 0.51 13.23
N ASN A 380 -7.95 -0.59 12.70
CA ASN A 380 -6.67 -1.17 13.12
C ASN A 380 -5.52 -0.81 12.16
N SER A 381 -5.79 0.01 11.14
CA SER A 381 -4.80 0.42 10.15
C SER A 381 -4.17 1.75 10.51
N GLY A 382 -2.83 1.74 10.68
CA GLY A 382 -2.07 2.98 10.85
C GLY A 382 -2.14 3.90 9.62
N LYS A 383 -2.15 3.35 8.40
CA LYS A 383 -2.27 4.12 7.15
C LYS A 383 -3.65 4.77 7.02
N TRP A 384 -4.72 4.03 7.33
CA TRP A 384 -6.08 4.57 7.32
C TRP A 384 -6.23 5.67 8.36
N ALA A 385 -5.82 5.41 9.60
CA ALA A 385 -5.88 6.39 10.70
C ALA A 385 -5.08 7.66 10.39
N HIS A 386 -3.98 7.55 9.65
CA HIS A 386 -3.17 8.68 9.22
C HIS A 386 -3.84 9.55 8.16
N TYR A 387 -4.39 8.95 7.09
CA TYR A 387 -4.90 9.70 5.94
C TYR A 387 -6.38 10.09 6.04
N ALA A 388 -7.22 9.25 6.64
CA ALA A 388 -8.67 9.45 6.63
C ALA A 388 -9.12 10.81 7.19
N PRO A 389 -8.56 11.34 8.31
CA PRO A 389 -8.93 12.67 8.79
C PRO A 389 -8.75 13.78 7.74
N GLY A 390 -7.64 13.74 7.01
CA GLY A 390 -7.33 14.74 5.99
C GLY A 390 -8.11 14.55 4.70
N ASN A 391 -8.33 13.29 4.28
CA ASN A 391 -8.95 12.97 3.00
C ASN A 391 -10.48 13.07 3.02
N ILE A 392 -11.10 12.62 4.11
CA ILE A 392 -12.56 12.49 4.20
C ILE A 392 -13.16 13.16 5.45
N GLY A 393 -12.36 13.89 6.24
CA GLY A 393 -12.86 14.75 7.32
C GLY A 393 -13.37 14.01 8.56
N VAL A 394 -12.95 12.77 8.79
CA VAL A 394 -13.45 11.92 9.87
C VAL A 394 -12.60 11.99 11.13
N SER A 395 -13.22 11.72 12.28
CA SER A 395 -12.50 11.42 13.51
C SER A 395 -12.18 9.93 13.61
N VAL A 396 -11.09 9.58 14.28
CA VAL A 396 -10.55 8.21 14.28
C VAL A 396 -10.40 7.69 15.70
N GLY A 397 -10.86 6.46 15.91
CA GLY A 397 -10.40 5.61 16.99
C GLY A 397 -9.48 4.53 16.43
N PHE A 398 -8.25 4.47 16.93
CA PHE A 398 -7.31 3.40 16.60
C PHE A 398 -7.30 2.34 17.71
N GLY A 399 -7.25 1.07 17.32
CA GLY A 399 -7.19 -0.07 18.24
C GLY A 399 -6.79 -1.36 17.54
N SER A 400 -6.77 -2.46 18.29
CA SER A 400 -6.57 -3.80 17.73
C SER A 400 -7.73 -4.25 16.83
N LEU A 401 -7.55 -5.35 16.10
CA LEU A 401 -8.65 -5.95 15.33
C LEU A 401 -9.83 -6.32 16.23
N GLU A 402 -9.56 -6.83 17.43
CA GLU A 402 -10.58 -7.16 18.43
C GLU A 402 -11.28 -5.89 18.94
N ASP A 403 -10.53 -4.83 19.26
CA ASP A 403 -11.08 -3.54 19.68
C ASP A 403 -12.06 -3.00 18.64
N CYS A 404 -11.72 -3.10 17.34
CA CYS A 404 -12.61 -2.68 16.27
C CYS A 404 -13.96 -3.43 16.31
N ILE A 405 -13.95 -4.75 16.53
CA ILE A 405 -15.20 -5.55 16.53
C ILE A 405 -15.99 -5.35 17.83
N LEU A 406 -15.32 -5.22 18.98
CA LEU A 406 -15.96 -4.86 20.24
C LEU A 406 -16.60 -3.46 20.17
N SER A 407 -15.92 -2.53 19.51
CA SER A 407 -16.42 -1.17 19.29
C SER A 407 -17.65 -1.19 18.38
N ALA A 408 -17.63 -1.99 17.30
CA ALA A 408 -18.80 -2.19 16.44
C ALA A 408 -20.00 -2.72 17.21
N ALA A 409 -19.80 -3.66 18.14
CA ALA A 409 -20.86 -4.24 18.94
C ALA A 409 -21.43 -3.27 19.99
N SER A 410 -20.61 -2.36 20.51
CA SER A 410 -21.04 -1.38 21.52
C SER A 410 -21.60 -0.08 20.94
N GLY A 411 -21.29 0.25 19.68
CA GLY A 411 -21.58 1.54 19.07
C GLY A 411 -20.68 2.68 19.57
N SER A 412 -19.61 2.37 20.28
CA SER A 412 -18.67 3.33 20.85
C SER A 412 -17.25 2.79 20.85
N VAL A 413 -16.25 3.66 21.02
CA VAL A 413 -14.85 3.27 21.10
C VAL A 413 -14.61 2.41 22.35
N VAL A 414 -14.21 1.15 22.12
CA VAL A 414 -13.82 0.17 23.14
C VAL A 414 -12.39 -0.29 22.86
N ARG A 415 -11.51 -0.16 23.86
CA ARG A 415 -10.13 -0.65 23.79
C ARG A 415 -9.85 -1.62 24.93
N THR A 416 -9.49 -2.85 24.56
CA THR A 416 -8.93 -3.83 25.50
C THR A 416 -7.53 -3.34 25.89
N ARG A 417 -7.36 -2.92 27.14
CA ARG A 417 -6.01 -2.60 27.65
C ARG A 417 -5.20 -3.89 27.61
N THR A 418 -4.18 -3.92 26.77
CA THR A 418 -3.12 -4.94 26.82
C THR A 418 -2.04 -4.52 27.80
#